data_AF-A0A957W2K2-F1
#
_entry.id   AF-A0A957W2K2-F1
#
_cell.length_a   1.000
_cell.length_b   1.000
_cell.length_c   1.000
_cell.angle_alpha   90.00
_cell.angle_beta   90.00
_cell.angle_gamma   90.00
#
_symmetry.space_group_name_H-M   'P 1'
#
loop_
_entity.id
_entity.type
_entity.pdbx_description
1 polymer ?
#
loop_
_entity_poly.entity_id
_entity_poly.type
_entity_poly.pdbx_seq_one_letter_code
_entity_poly.pdbx_strand_id
1 'polypeptide(L)'
;GKDIEQVTLAEKARLIYRHLNLMLDFYGEERGLVLFRKHVVKYVRGLKHSAAVKAKLVICTTPEEFIDLMNEYEAEMSQREGTPAPALIPVDQSSPVPAF
;
A
#
# COMPACT_ATOMS: atom_id res chain seq x y z
N GLY A 1 -11.04 -2.67 21.85
CA GLY A 1 -10.00 -2.98 20.88
C GLY A 1 -10.04 -1.90 19.83
N LYS A 2 -8.91 -1.27 19.51
CA LYS A 2 -8.88 -0.16 18.54
C LYS A 2 -9.23 -0.68 17.14
N ASP A 3 -10.22 -0.04 16.52
CA ASP A 3 -10.75 -0.34 15.20
C ASP A 3 -9.65 -0.45 14.15
N ILE A 4 -9.67 -1.57 13.43
CA ILE A 4 -8.72 -1.97 12.37
C ILE A 4 -8.79 -1.00 11.18
N GLU A 5 -9.84 -0.18 11.12
CA GLU A 5 -10.12 0.78 10.04
C GLU A 5 -9.33 2.09 10.14
N GLN A 6 -8.76 2.43 11.31
CA GLN A 6 -7.99 3.68 11.47
C GLN A 6 -6.47 3.50 11.39
N VAL A 7 -5.98 2.28 11.11
CA VAL A 7 -4.54 2.05 11.07
C VAL A 7 -3.95 2.70 9.81
N THR A 8 -3.13 3.72 10.03
CA THR A 8 -2.45 4.49 8.98
C THR A 8 -1.51 3.59 8.16
N LEU A 9 -1.14 4.03 6.95
CA LEU A 9 -0.18 3.30 6.12
C LEU A 9 1.14 3.04 6.87
N ALA A 10 1.65 4.07 7.56
CA ALA A 10 2.89 4.00 8.33
C ALA A 10 2.80 2.98 9.49
N GLU A 11 1.66 2.89 10.17
CA GLU A 11 1.46 1.88 11.21
C GLU A 11 1.41 0.46 10.64
N LYS A 12 0.74 0.27 9.50
CA LYS A 12 0.74 -1.02 8.79
C LYS A 12 2.15 -1.40 8.35
N ALA A 13 2.91 -0.46 7.77
CA ALA A 13 4.28 -0.69 7.35
C ALA A 13 5.17 -1.10 8.52
N ARG A 14 5.10 -0.41 9.67
CA ARG A 14 5.80 -0.81 10.90
C ARG A 14 5.49 -2.24 11.32
N LEU A 15 4.23 -2.66 11.25
CA LEU A 15 3.82 -4.04 11.57
C LEU A 15 4.37 -5.04 10.55
N ILE A 16 4.34 -4.70 9.25
CA ILE A 16 4.89 -5.51 8.17
C ILE A 16 6.40 -5.72 8.39
N TYR A 17 7.18 -4.65 8.62
CA TYR A 17 8.63 -4.73 8.83
C TYR A 17 8.97 -5.57 10.07
N ARG A 18 8.25 -5.36 11.18
CA ARG A 18 8.44 -6.17 12.39
C ARG A 18 8.16 -7.64 12.13
N HIS A 19 7.08 -7.96 11.42
CA HIS A 19 6.72 -9.34 11.10
C HIS A 19 7.76 -9.97 10.16
N LEU A 20 8.17 -9.26 9.12
CA LEU A 20 9.23 -9.71 8.22
C LEU A 20 10.49 -10.05 9.01
N ASN A 21 10.98 -9.14 9.88
CA ASN A 21 12.18 -9.37 10.67
C ASN A 21 12.05 -10.63 11.56
N LEU A 22 10.90 -10.84 12.19
CA LEU A 22 10.64 -12.06 12.98
C LEU A 22 10.65 -13.34 12.14
N MET A 23 10.16 -13.28 10.89
CA MET A 23 10.20 -14.43 9.98
C MET A 23 11.61 -14.74 9.50
N LEU A 24 12.41 -13.70 9.21
CA LEU A 24 13.81 -13.87 8.80
C LEU A 24 14.65 -14.42 9.95
N ASP A 25 14.47 -13.90 11.16
CA ASP A 25 15.17 -14.38 12.36
C ASP A 25 14.84 -15.84 12.69
N PHE A 26 13.56 -16.23 12.58
CA PHE A 26 13.13 -17.57 12.94
C PHE A 26 13.35 -18.63 11.85
N TYR A 27 13.13 -18.29 10.57
CA TYR A 27 13.19 -19.25 9.45
C TYR A 27 14.44 -19.10 8.57
N GLY A 28 15.26 -18.07 8.79
CA GLY A 28 16.35 -17.67 7.89
C GLY A 28 15.87 -16.79 6.74
N GLU A 29 16.79 -16.12 6.06
CA GLU A 29 16.46 -15.08 5.08
C GLU A 29 15.65 -15.59 3.88
N GLU A 30 16.10 -16.67 3.22
CA GLU A 30 15.40 -17.24 2.05
C GLU A 30 14.00 -17.77 2.40
N ARG A 31 13.89 -18.57 3.47
CA ARG A 31 12.62 -19.21 3.84
C ARG A 31 11.67 -18.25 4.53
N GLY A 32 12.18 -17.36 5.35
CA GLY A 32 11.40 -16.33 6.06
C GLY A 32 10.63 -15.45 5.09
N LEU A 33 11.29 -14.97 4.03
CA LEU A 33 10.63 -14.16 3.01
C LEU A 33 9.55 -14.94 2.26
N VAL A 34 9.85 -16.16 1.80
CA VAL A 34 8.89 -16.99 1.03
C VAL A 34 7.61 -17.26 1.84
N LEU A 35 7.75 -17.56 3.14
CA LEU A 35 6.62 -17.74 4.03
C LEU A 35 5.87 -16.42 4.24
N PHE A 36 6.60 -15.32 4.40
CA PHE A 36 6.03 -13.99 4.62
C PHE A 36 5.17 -13.47 3.46
N ARG A 37 5.48 -13.83 2.20
CA ARG A 37 4.69 -13.44 1.01
C ARG A 37 3.21 -13.81 1.14
N LYS A 38 2.89 -14.91 1.83
CA LYS A 38 1.49 -15.34 2.10
C LYS A 38 0.74 -14.38 3.04
N HIS A 39 1.47 -13.73 3.94
CA HIS A 39 0.93 -12.76 4.89
C HIS A 39 0.77 -11.38 4.26
N VAL A 40 1.68 -10.99 3.36
CA VAL A 40 1.69 -9.65 2.74
C VAL A 40 0.36 -9.30 2.07
N VAL A 41 -0.28 -10.27 1.41
CA VAL A 41 -1.55 -10.10 0.71
C VAL A 41 -2.65 -9.58 1.63
N LYS A 42 -2.63 -9.95 2.92
CA LYS A 42 -3.61 -9.49 3.91
C LYS A 42 -3.32 -8.06 4.37
N TYR A 43 -2.04 -7.70 4.49
CA TYR A 43 -1.63 -6.36 4.93
C TYR A 43 -1.93 -5.28 3.89
N VAL A 44 -1.70 -5.60 2.61
CA VAL A 44 -1.94 -4.67 1.51
C VAL A 44 -3.40 -4.60 1.07
N ARG A 45 -4.23 -5.55 1.53
CA ARG A 45 -5.67 -5.58 1.22
C ARG A 45 -6.34 -4.32 1.79
N GLY A 46 -7.09 -3.62 0.93
CA GLY A 46 -7.83 -2.41 1.30
C GLY A 46 -7.00 -1.12 1.29
N LEU A 47 -5.72 -1.18 0.94
CA LEU A 47 -4.92 0.02 0.71
C LEU A 47 -5.12 0.55 -0.72
N LYS A 48 -5.11 1.88 -0.89
CA LYS A 48 -5.24 2.53 -2.19
C LYS A 48 -4.05 2.17 -3.09
N HIS A 49 -4.30 1.87 -4.36
CA HIS A 49 -3.27 1.48 -5.34
C HIS A 49 -2.40 0.28 -4.95
N SER A 50 -2.88 -0.56 -4.03
CA SER A 50 -2.13 -1.71 -3.52
C SER A 50 -1.92 -2.84 -4.52
N ALA A 51 -2.67 -2.89 -5.63
CA ALA A 51 -2.59 -3.97 -6.60
C ALA A 51 -1.20 -4.07 -7.26
N ALA A 52 -0.60 -2.92 -7.63
CA ALA A 52 0.71 -2.88 -8.27
C ALA A 52 1.83 -3.27 -7.30
N VAL A 53 1.86 -2.66 -6.11
CA VAL A 53 2.87 -3.00 -5.08
C VAL A 53 2.71 -4.45 -4.61
N LYS A 54 1.48 -4.95 -4.44
CA LYS A 54 1.23 -6.35 -4.06
C LYS A 54 1.88 -7.32 -5.05
N ALA A 55 1.72 -7.08 -6.35
CA ALA A 55 2.30 -7.95 -7.37
C ALA A 55 3.83 -8.03 -7.22
N LYS A 56 4.48 -6.88 -7.02
CA LYS A 56 5.94 -6.79 -6.78
C LYS A 56 6.36 -7.48 -5.48
N LEU A 57 5.65 -7.28 -4.37
CA LEU A 57 5.95 -7.87 -3.06
C LEU A 57 5.79 -9.40 -3.01
N VAL A 58 4.98 -9.98 -3.90
CA VAL A 58 4.80 -11.44 -3.95
C VAL A 58 5.88 -12.12 -4.80
N ILE A 59 6.51 -11.38 -5.73
CA ILE A 59 7.58 -11.91 -6.60
C ILE A 59 8.98 -11.65 -6.05
N CYS A 60 9.16 -10.65 -5.19
CA CYS A 60 10.48 -10.24 -4.68
C CYS A 60 11.21 -11.41 -3.99
N THR A 61 12.50 -11.53 -4.25
CA THR A 61 13.31 -12.69 -3.82
C THR A 61 14.21 -12.41 -2.63
N THR A 62 14.48 -11.13 -2.34
CA THR A 62 15.32 -10.72 -1.22
C THR A 62 14.55 -9.85 -0.22
N PRO A 63 14.94 -9.85 1.07
CA PRO A 63 14.35 -8.97 2.07
C PRO A 63 14.61 -7.49 1.78
N GLU A 64 15.77 -7.18 1.21
CA GLU A 64 16.16 -5.83 0.81
C GLU A 64 15.22 -5.30 -0.28
N GLU A 65 14.99 -6.08 -1.34
CA GLU A 65 14.03 -5.75 -2.40
C GLU A 65 12.62 -5.55 -1.83
N PHE A 66 12.22 -6.37 -0.86
CA PHE A 66 10.94 -6.20 -0.18
C PHE A 66 10.84 -4.83 0.53
N ILE A 67 11.88 -4.44 1.26
CA ILE A 67 11.93 -3.18 2.01
C ILE A 67 11.92 -1.99 1.04
N ASP A 68 12.69 -2.06 -0.05
CA ASP A 68 12.73 -1.01 -1.07
C ASP A 68 11.36 -0.80 -1.72
N LEU A 69 10.67 -1.89 -2.09
CA LEU A 69 9.31 -1.83 -2.65
C LEU A 69 8.29 -1.20 -1.70
N MET A 70 8.42 -1.46 -0.40
CA MET A 70 7.56 -0.84 0.61
C MET A 70 7.86 0.65 0.78
N ASN A 71 9.13 1.04 0.79
CA ASN A 71 9.55 2.43 0.86
C ASN A 71 9.09 3.22 -0.38
N GLU A 72 9.23 2.66 -1.58
CA GLU A 72 8.69 3.23 -2.82
C GLU A 72 7.19 3.48 -2.70
N TYR A 73 6.45 2.50 -2.18
CA TYR A 73 5.00 2.62 -2.00
C TYR A 73 4.62 3.69 -0.97
N GLU A 74 5.32 3.78 0.16
CA GLU A 74 5.13 4.86 1.14
C GLU A 74 5.41 6.24 0.55
N ALA A 75 6.47 6.37 -0.25
CA ALA A 75 6.80 7.60 -0.95
C ALA A 75 5.73 7.98 -1.99
N GLU A 76 5.26 7.02 -2.80
CA GLU A 76 4.18 7.24 -3.76
C GLU A 76 2.88 7.68 -3.08
N MET A 77 2.53 7.09 -1.93
CA MET A 77 1.33 7.46 -1.19
C MET A 77 1.49 8.85 -0.56
N SER A 78 2.67 9.19 -0.03
CA SER A 78 2.96 10.51 0.53
C SER A 78 2.91 11.62 -0.54
N GLN A 79 3.40 11.37 -1.75
CA GLN A 79 3.32 12.32 -2.87
C GLN A 79 1.88 12.53 -3.38
N ARG A 80 1.04 11.50 -3.28
CA ARG A 80 -0.38 11.57 -3.66
C ARG A 80 -1.24 12.25 -2.59
N GLU A 81 -0.92 12.06 -1.31
CA GLU A 81 -1.53 12.82 -0.21
C GLU A 81 -1.08 14.29 -0.18
N GLY A 82 0.04 14.61 -0.84
CA GLY A 82 0.54 15.98 -1.06
C GLY A 82 -0.02 16.72 -2.28
N THR A 83 -0.91 16.11 -3.07
CA THR A 83 -1.67 16.86 -4.08
C THR A 83 -2.88 17.49 -3.40
N PRO A 84 -3.02 18.84 -3.33
CA PRO A 84 -4.36 19.39 -3.14
C PRO A 84 -5.18 18.81 -4.28
N ALA A 85 -6.25 18.07 -3.95
CA ALA A 85 -7.23 17.62 -4.91
C ALA A 85 -7.41 18.76 -5.93
N PRO A 86 -7.15 18.56 -7.24
CA PRO A 86 -7.48 19.60 -8.18
C PRO A 86 -8.95 19.89 -7.91
N ALA A 87 -9.22 21.13 -7.50
CA ALA A 87 -10.56 21.62 -7.31
C ALA A 87 -11.30 21.28 -8.60
N LEU A 88 -12.13 20.23 -8.56
CA LEU A 88 -13.15 20.03 -9.56
C LEU A 88 -14.16 21.13 -9.28
N ILE A 89 -13.85 22.23 -9.95
CA ILE A 89 -14.62 23.36 -10.43
C ILE A 89 -16.14 23.12 -10.26
N PRO A 90 -16.90 24.14 -9.82
CA PRO A 90 -18.34 24.03 -9.61
C PRO A 90 -19.03 23.56 -10.90
N VAL A 91 -20.02 22.69 -10.77
CA VAL A 91 -21.02 22.46 -11.82
C VAL A 91 -21.72 23.80 -12.06
N ASP A 92 -21.25 24.54 -13.08
CA ASP A 92 -21.91 25.73 -13.58
C ASP A 92 -23.03 25.32 -14.54
N GLN A 93 -24.22 25.81 -14.22
CA GLN A 93 -25.46 25.60 -14.97
C GLN A 93 -25.46 26.51 -16.20
N SER A 94 -25.15 26.00 -17.39
CA SER A 94 -25.71 26.56 -18.62
C SER A 94 -25.46 25.67 -19.83
N SER A 95 -26.48 24.90 -20.22
CA SER A 95 -26.67 24.50 -21.62
C SER A 95 -28.17 24.18 -21.84
N PRO A 96 -28.86 24.89 -22.74
CA PRO A 96 -30.26 24.66 -22.99
C PRO A 96 -30.44 23.39 -23.83
N VAL A 97 -31.38 22.55 -23.40
CA VAL A 97 -31.86 21.39 -24.16
C VAL A 97 -32.53 21.90 -25.45
N PRO A 98 -32.13 21.46 -26.65
CA PRO A 98 -32.91 21.78 -27.85
C PRO A 98 -34.20 20.96 -27.84
N ALA A 99 -35.32 21.64 -27.99
CA ALA A 99 -36.62 21.03 -28.23
C ALA A 99 -36.71 20.54 -29.68
N PHE A 100 -36.96 19.25 -29.85
CA PHE A 100 -37.66 18.67 -31.02
C PHE A 100 -38.44 17.45 -30.57
#